data_AF-A0A259RKV8-F1
#
_entry.id   AF-A0A259RKV8-F1
#
_cell.length_a   1.000
_cell.length_b   1.000
_cell.length_c   1.000
_cell.angle_alpha   90.00
_cell.angle_beta   90.00
_cell.angle_gamma   90.00
#
_symmetry.space_group_name_H-M   'P 1'
#
loop_
_entity.id
_entity.type
_entity.pdbx_description
1 polymer ?
#
loop_
_entity_poly.entity_id
_entity_poly.type
_entity_poly.pdbx_seq_one_letter_code
_entity_poly.pdbx_strand_id
1 'polypeptide(L)'
;MSFENRRIGTADRVGMAPGALLEDAHSVPAHIELIHYREHDSSAIDPASLQAMQTAIAAHDGVTWLHVQGLPGKAFLEEMGERFGLHPLLLEDIQSRDQRPKLDEYVEHLFAVFSV
;
A
#
# COMPACT_ATOMS: atom_id res chain seq x y z
N MET A 1 -10.94 -26.09 2.32
CA MET A 1 -11.89 -25.00 2.64
C MET A 1 -11.65 -23.92 1.61
N SER A 2 -12.62 -23.70 0.73
CA SER A 2 -12.48 -22.76 -0.39
C SER A 2 -12.63 -21.35 0.16
N PHE A 3 -11.57 -20.54 0.13
CA PHE A 3 -11.70 -19.11 0.32
C PHE A 3 -12.33 -18.57 -0.95
N GLU A 4 -13.63 -18.33 -0.92
CA GLU A 4 -14.32 -17.59 -1.98
C GLU A 4 -13.80 -16.14 -1.92
N ASN A 5 -12.75 -15.90 -2.71
CA ASN A 5 -12.03 -14.63 -2.76
C ASN A 5 -12.89 -13.63 -3.53
N ARG A 6 -13.93 -13.09 -2.87
CA ARG A 6 -14.75 -12.02 -3.45
C ARG A 6 -13.89 -10.77 -3.55
N ARG A 7 -13.59 -10.40 -4.79
CA ARG A 7 -12.74 -9.26 -5.15
C ARG A 7 -13.57 -7.98 -5.16
N ILE A 8 -13.03 -6.88 -4.62
CA ILE A 8 -13.57 -5.55 -4.92
C ILE A 8 -13.30 -5.28 -6.39
N GLY A 9 -14.35 -5.30 -7.20
CA GLY A 9 -14.28 -5.08 -8.64
C GLY A 9 -14.85 -3.72 -9.03
N THR A 10 -14.75 -3.40 -10.32
CA THR A 10 -15.30 -2.16 -10.90
C THR A 10 -16.80 -2.01 -10.64
N ALA A 11 -17.54 -3.13 -10.54
CA ALA A 11 -18.97 -3.13 -10.24
C ALA A 11 -19.30 -2.62 -8.83
N ASP A 12 -18.45 -2.88 -7.83
CA ASP A 12 -18.66 -2.42 -6.45
C ASP A 12 -18.43 -0.90 -6.30
N ARG A 13 -17.82 -0.26 -7.31
CA ARG A 13 -17.44 1.17 -7.31
C ARG A 13 -18.36 2.06 -8.15
N VAL A 14 -19.39 1.51 -8.79
CA VAL A 14 -20.28 2.26 -9.70
C VAL A 14 -20.98 3.39 -8.94
N GLY A 15 -20.81 4.64 -9.41
CA GLY A 15 -21.43 5.82 -8.82
C GLY A 15 -20.63 6.48 -7.69
N MET A 16 -19.46 5.94 -7.34
CA MET A 16 -18.55 6.57 -6.38
C MET A 16 -17.73 7.68 -7.04
N ALA A 17 -17.28 8.64 -6.22
CA ALA A 17 -16.30 9.62 -6.66
C ALA A 17 -14.94 8.94 -6.94
N PRO A 18 -14.19 9.40 -7.95
CA PRO A 18 -12.83 8.92 -8.19
C PRO A 18 -11.95 9.10 -6.95
N GLY A 19 -11.14 8.08 -6.62
CA GLY A 19 -10.26 8.05 -5.46
C GLY A 19 -10.95 7.60 -4.16
N ALA A 20 -12.24 7.24 -4.21
CA ALA A 20 -12.93 6.75 -3.04
C ALA A 20 -12.50 5.32 -2.69
N LEU A 21 -12.15 5.12 -1.42
CA LEU A 21 -11.85 3.81 -0.85
C LEU A 21 -13.11 3.16 -0.28
N LEU A 22 -13.24 1.86 -0.50
CA LEU A 22 -14.34 1.02 0.00
C LEU A 22 -13.95 0.32 1.29
N GLU A 23 -14.94 0.09 2.16
CA GLU A 23 -14.77 -0.87 3.25
C GLU A 23 -14.69 -2.29 2.67
N ASP A 24 -13.65 -3.05 3.01
CA ASP A 24 -13.48 -4.44 2.60
C ASP A 24 -13.73 -5.35 3.81
N ALA A 25 -14.85 -6.08 3.80
CA ALA A 25 -15.19 -7.07 4.82
C ALA A 25 -14.20 -8.26 4.86
N HIS A 26 -13.39 -8.43 3.81
CA HIS A 26 -12.32 -9.41 3.72
C HIS A 26 -10.94 -8.80 3.98
N SER A 27 -10.88 -7.57 4.50
CA SER A 27 -9.60 -6.97 4.88
C SER A 27 -8.91 -7.83 5.94
N VAL A 28 -7.60 -8.00 5.75
CA VAL A 28 -6.72 -8.68 6.68
C VAL A 28 -5.69 -7.63 7.11
N PRO A 29 -5.44 -7.46 8.43
CA PRO A 29 -4.41 -6.53 8.89
C PRO A 29 -3.12 -6.76 8.11
N ALA A 30 -2.61 -5.68 7.52
CA ALA A 30 -1.38 -5.78 6.75
C ALA A 30 -0.21 -6.04 7.70
N HIS A 31 0.64 -7.00 7.32
CA HIS A 31 1.96 -7.13 7.92
C HIS A 31 2.89 -6.11 7.28
N ILE A 32 3.63 -5.37 8.11
CA ILE A 32 4.61 -4.40 7.65
C ILE A 32 5.99 -4.90 8.06
N GLU A 33 6.88 -4.95 7.10
CA GLU A 33 8.31 -5.15 7.32
C GLU A 33 9.06 -3.98 6.69
N LEU A 34 10.00 -3.39 7.44
CA LEU A 34 10.85 -2.31 6.98
C LEU A 34 12.27 -2.84 6.81
N ILE A 35 12.73 -2.89 5.56
CA ILE A 35 14.09 -3.33 5.23
C ILE A 35 14.88 -2.08 4.85
N HIS A 36 15.86 -1.74 5.68
CA HIS A 36 16.78 -0.66 5.41
C HIS A 36 18.11 -1.23 4.91
N TYR A 37 18.68 -0.65 3.86
CA TYR A 37 19.95 -1.11 3.32
C TYR A 37 20.80 0.01 2.72
N ARG A 38 22.11 -0.22 2.80
CA ARG A 38 23.21 0.56 2.22
C ARG A 38 24.15 -0.40 1.47
N GLU A 39 25.24 0.13 0.93
CA GLU A 39 26.22 -0.66 0.17
C GLU A 39 26.80 -1.85 0.95
N HIS A 40 26.95 -1.72 2.27
CA HIS A 40 27.66 -2.71 3.10
C HIS A 40 26.84 -3.26 4.26
N ASP A 41 25.61 -2.78 4.47
CA ASP A 41 24.77 -3.21 5.58
C ASP A 41 23.29 -3.25 5.21
N SER A 42 22.54 -4.11 5.90
CA SER A 42 21.10 -4.19 5.82
C SER A 42 20.51 -4.61 7.15
N SER A 43 19.33 -4.07 7.49
CA SER A 43 18.56 -4.43 8.67
C SER A 43 17.09 -4.50 8.35
N ALA A 44 16.37 -5.45 8.94
CA ALA A 44 14.92 -5.54 8.87
C ALA A 44 14.33 -5.28 10.26
N ILE A 45 13.23 -4.52 10.31
CA ILE A 45 12.43 -4.30 11.53
C ILE A 45 10.95 -4.44 11.22
N ASP A 46 10.19 -4.98 12.17
CA ASP A 46 8.73 -4.99 12.13
C ASP A 46 8.24 -3.80 12.99
N PRO A 47 7.85 -2.67 12.38
CA PRO A 47 7.45 -1.50 13.14
C PRO A 47 6.14 -1.74 13.88
N ALA A 48 6.07 -1.35 15.16
CA ALA A 48 4.87 -1.51 15.98
C ALA A 48 3.68 -0.64 15.52
N SER A 49 3.92 0.35 14.66
CA SER A 49 2.89 1.23 14.08
C SER A 49 3.41 1.95 12.83
N LEU A 50 2.49 2.53 12.04
CA LEU A 50 2.85 3.41 10.92
C LEU A 50 3.63 4.65 11.37
N GLN A 51 3.38 5.15 12.58
CA GLN A 51 4.18 6.23 13.15
C GLN A 51 5.62 5.78 13.45
N ALA A 52 5.80 4.59 14.04
CA ALA A 52 7.13 4.05 14.34
C ALA A 52 7.92 3.78 13.06
N MET A 53 7.25 3.27 12.02
CA MET A 53 7.79 3.10 10.67
C MET A 53 8.29 4.43 10.09
N GLN A 54 7.48 5.49 10.13
CA GLN A 54 7.87 6.80 9.59
C GLN A 54 9.08 7.39 10.32
N THR A 55 9.13 7.26 11.65
CA THR A 55 10.30 7.66 12.45
C THR A 55 11.54 6.86 12.06
N ALA A 56 11.42 5.54 11.84
CA ALA A 56 12.54 4.72 11.42
C ALA A 56 13.05 5.11 10.02
N ILE A 57 12.15 5.37 9.07
CA ILE A 57 12.51 5.86 7.73
C ILE A 57 13.31 7.17 7.83
N ALA A 58 12.86 8.12 8.65
CA ALA A 58 13.50 9.42 8.79
C ALA A 58 14.84 9.38 9.56
N ALA A 59 15.08 8.34 10.36
CA ALA A 59 16.28 8.20 11.18
C ALA A 59 17.47 7.57 10.44
N HIS A 60 17.28 7.07 9.22
CA HIS A 60 18.29 6.31 8.49
C HIS A 60 18.59 6.92 7.10
N ASP A 61 19.87 7.10 6.82
CA ASP A 61 20.36 7.44 5.47
C ASP A 61 20.46 6.18 4.60
N GLY A 62 20.09 6.24 3.32
CA GLY A 62 20.17 5.11 2.39
C GLY A 62 18.82 4.78 1.75
N VAL A 63 18.61 3.51 1.39
CA VAL A 63 17.34 3.07 0.81
C VAL A 63 16.55 2.29 1.85
N THR A 64 15.26 2.61 1.95
CA THR A 64 14.33 1.90 2.81
C THR A 64 13.23 1.29 1.97
N TRP A 65 13.12 -0.04 2.02
CA TRP A 65 12.04 -0.81 1.43
C TRP A 65 10.96 -1.04 2.49
N LEU A 66 9.80 -0.43 2.30
CA LEU A 66 8.60 -0.71 3.04
C LEU A 66 7.82 -1.86 2.38
N HIS A 67 7.82 -3.04 2.98
CA HIS A 67 7.09 -4.20 2.49
C HIS A 67 5.76 -4.32 3.23
N VAL A 68 4.66 -4.16 2.52
CA VAL A 68 3.30 -4.28 3.05
C VAL A 68 2.64 -5.51 2.45
N GLN A 69 2.32 -6.50 3.28
CA GLN A 69 1.72 -7.75 2.85
C GLN A 69 0.32 -7.91 3.45
N GLY A 70 -0.66 -8.30 2.62
CA GLY A 70 -2.03 -8.59 3.05
C GLY A 70 -3.06 -7.80 2.26
N LEU A 71 -4.26 -7.68 2.83
CA LEU A 71 -5.38 -6.97 2.23
C LEU A 71 -5.76 -5.79 3.14
N PRO A 72 -4.95 -4.71 3.15
CA PRO A 72 -5.19 -3.59 4.05
C PRO A 72 -6.59 -3.01 3.86
N GLY A 73 -7.26 -2.75 4.97
CA GLY A 73 -8.55 -2.07 4.97
C GLY A 73 -8.41 -0.58 4.61
N LYS A 74 -9.56 0.07 4.42
CA LYS A 74 -9.65 1.49 4.05
C LYS A 74 -8.84 2.39 4.97
N ALA A 75 -9.04 2.30 6.29
CA ALA A 75 -8.37 3.17 7.26
C ALA A 75 -6.83 3.10 7.17
N PHE A 76 -6.27 1.92 6.91
CA PHE A 76 -4.83 1.75 6.73
C PHE A 76 -4.34 2.46 5.46
N LEU A 77 -5.06 2.30 4.35
CA LEU A 77 -4.70 2.94 3.08
C LEU A 77 -4.83 4.47 3.16
N GLU A 78 -5.85 4.98 3.84
CA GLU A 78 -6.02 6.41 4.12
C GLU A 78 -4.83 6.96 4.93
N GLU A 79 -4.46 6.28 6.01
CA GLU A 79 -3.31 6.69 6.84
C GLU A 79 -1.99 6.65 6.05
N MET A 80 -1.77 5.63 5.22
CA MET A 80 -0.63 5.56 4.31
C MET A 80 -0.62 6.73 3.30
N GLY A 81 -1.80 7.05 2.75
CA GLY A 81 -2.01 8.17 1.86
C GLY A 81 -1.57 9.50 2.45
N GLU A 82 -2.06 9.79 3.65
CA GLU A 82 -1.75 11.02 4.37
C GLU A 82 -0.26 11.13 4.73
N ARG A 83 0.36 10.03 5.17
CA ARG A 83 1.76 10.03 5.63
C ARG A 83 2.78 10.15 4.50
N PHE A 84 2.50 9.56 3.34
CA PHE A 84 3.42 9.53 2.20
C PHE A 84 3.01 10.45 1.04
N GLY A 85 1.89 11.18 1.17
CA GLY A 85 1.39 12.05 0.11
C GLY A 85 0.95 11.27 -1.14
N LEU A 86 0.41 10.07 -0.96
CA LEU A 86 -0.06 9.25 -2.08
C LEU A 86 -1.40 9.78 -2.60
N HIS A 87 -1.52 9.86 -3.92
CA HIS A 87 -2.73 10.37 -4.54
C HIS A 87 -3.93 9.44 -4.29
N PRO A 88 -5.15 9.94 -4.01
CA PRO A 88 -6.31 9.08 -3.76
C PRO A 88 -6.62 8.06 -4.87
N LEU A 89 -6.40 8.44 -6.15
CA LEU A 89 -6.56 7.52 -7.29
C LEU A 89 -5.57 6.34 -7.22
N LEU A 90 -4.34 6.58 -6.79
CA LEU A 90 -3.35 5.52 -6.61
C LEU A 90 -3.78 4.57 -5.47
N LEU A 91 -4.31 5.10 -4.36
CA LEU A 91 -4.81 4.25 -3.27
C LEU A 91 -6.01 3.41 -3.70
N GLU A 92 -6.91 4.00 -4.49
CA GLU A 92 -7.99 3.27 -5.15
C GLU A 92 -7.43 2.14 -6.03
N ASP A 93 -6.37 2.42 -6.80
CA ASP A 93 -5.74 1.43 -7.64
C ASP A 93 -5.08 0.30 -6.84
N ILE A 94 -4.43 0.60 -5.71
CA ILE A 94 -3.88 -0.39 -4.78
C ILE A 94 -5.00 -1.27 -4.20
N GLN A 95 -6.14 -0.69 -3.86
CA GLN A 95 -7.29 -1.44 -3.33
C GLN A 95 -7.97 -2.29 -4.42
N SER A 96 -7.86 -1.88 -5.69
CA SER A 96 -8.40 -2.60 -6.85
C SER A 96 -7.48 -3.74 -7.27
N ARG A 97 -8.00 -4.97 -7.31
CA ARG A 97 -7.20 -6.18 -7.56
C ARG A 97 -7.27 -6.69 -9.01
N ASP A 98 -7.88 -5.93 -9.92
CA ASP A 98 -8.11 -6.33 -11.32
C ASP A 98 -7.57 -5.28 -12.31
N GLN A 99 -6.41 -4.74 -11.98
CA GLN A 99 -5.72 -3.79 -12.84
C GLN A 99 -4.80 -4.50 -13.81
N ARG A 100 -4.72 -3.99 -15.04
CA ARG A 100 -3.67 -4.39 -15.97
C ARG A 100 -2.33 -3.81 -15.51
N PRO A 101 -1.21 -4.49 -15.76
CA PRO A 101 0.11 -3.94 -15.49
C PRO A 101 0.28 -2.56 -16.13
N LYS A 102 0.83 -1.63 -15.37
CA LYS A 102 1.03 -0.24 -15.77
C LYS A 102 2.15 0.42 -14.97
N LEU A 103 2.65 1.55 -15.49
CA LEU A 103 3.56 2.45 -14.82
C LEU A 103 3.02 3.87 -14.97
N ASP A 104 2.68 4.50 -13.85
CA ASP A 104 2.18 5.87 -13.78
C ASP A 104 3.23 6.76 -13.10
N GLU A 105 3.49 7.93 -13.67
CA GLU A 105 4.43 8.92 -13.13
C GLU A 105 3.68 10.02 -12.38
N TYR A 106 4.05 10.23 -11.12
CA TYR A 106 3.62 11.35 -10.30
C TYR A 106 4.82 12.26 -10.02
N VAL A 107 4.56 13.49 -9.57
CA VAL A 107 5.61 14.49 -9.32
C VAL A 107 6.67 13.97 -8.34
N GLU A 108 6.26 13.24 -7.30
CA GLU A 108 7.13 12.80 -6.20
C GLU A 108 7.43 11.29 -6.22
N HIS A 109 6.76 10.50 -7.06
CA HIS A 109 6.90 9.04 -7.05
C HIS A 109 6.49 8.38 -8.37
N LEU A 110 6.94 7.13 -8.54
CA LEU A 110 6.49 6.23 -9.58
C LEU A 110 5.54 5.20 -8.97
N PHE A 111 4.44 4.91 -9.66
CA PHE A 111 3.51 3.85 -9.29
C PHE A 111 3.51 2.76 -10.36
N ALA A 112 3.80 1.53 -9.95
CA ALA A 112 3.82 0.39 -10.85
C ALA A 112 2.87 -0.70 -10.34
N VAL A 113 2.08 -1.24 -11.26
CA VAL A 113 1.28 -2.43 -11.04
C VAL A 113 1.87 -3.57 -11.86
N PHE A 114 2.05 -4.71 -11.21
CA PHE A 114 2.53 -5.94 -11.83
C PHE A 114 1.45 -7.02 -11.73
N SER A 115 1.38 -7.89 -12.73
CA SER A 115 0.60 -9.12 -12.69
C SER A 115 1.56 -10.29 -12.84
N VAL A 116 1.38 -11.33 -12.03
CA VAL A 116 2.09 -12.61 -12.15
C VAL A 116 1.18 -13.63 -12.82
#